data_AF-A0A7W7K3Y3-F1
#
_entry.id   AF-A0A7W7K3Y3-F1
#
_cell.length_a   1.000
_cell.length_b   1.000
_cell.length_c   1.000
_cell.angle_alpha   90.00
_cell.angle_beta   90.00
_cell.angle_gamma   90.00
#
_symmetry.space_group_name_H-M   'P 1'
#
loop_
_entity.id
_entity.type
_entity.pdbx_description
1 polymer ?
#
loop_
_entity_poly.entity_id
_entity_poly.type
_entity_poly.pdbx_seq_one_letter_code
_entity_poly.pdbx_strand_id
1 'polypeptide(L)'
;MSRFLTTAAALLLAAPAIAQPVATFSSFTYSGRDASDALTAGPNEYRNPILKGFYPDPSVTRVGDDFYLVTSTFGWYPGIPVFHSRDLVHWTQIGNAIDRPGMLDFKQLGLSRGVFAPSIQARDGTFYLLNTCVDCGGNFLLTARNPAGPWSDPIWLPDLEGGIDPSMFFDDDGRTWVVNNGPTRGQPLYQGHRAIWVQEFDRRTSKTFGPRTLLVDGGIDISKKPVWIEGPHIFKKDGWYYLSCAEGGTAEGHSQVILRSKSVTGPYEAWSGNPILTQRDLSRDRPMPITSAGHAQLVTTPDGKWWATFLAVRPYEGDFYTTGRETFLLPVEWKDGWPVILPAATPIPWTHARPALPHGKAPLPTSGAFTIRDDFRSKLPAYWMMLRNPREDWYRTGAAGLMLKARAAGLGDNANPSFLARRQQHTNAVAETTVKFAPEKDGDRAGLAVLQNDDYWFFVGVKRVGGKDVLTLDQREGPNSPKLGKTLATVPAPAGPLRLRIAVQGRSYAFSYAAPGAKPAWKHLGQVETDSLTTKVAGGFVGSVFGLFAGAGE
;
A
#
# COMPACT_ATOMS: atom_id res chain seq x y z
N MET A 1 24.92 36.62 66.60
CA MET A 1 25.12 35.50 65.65
C MET A 1 24.28 35.78 64.41
N SER A 2 24.89 36.24 63.31
CA SER A 2 24.22 36.46 62.02
C SER A 2 24.77 35.43 61.03
N ARG A 3 23.90 34.62 60.43
CA ARG A 3 24.25 33.60 59.43
C ARG A 3 23.94 34.17 58.04
N PHE A 4 24.97 34.29 57.21
CA PHE A 4 24.84 34.46 55.76
C PHE A 4 24.62 33.09 55.11
N LEU A 5 23.56 32.95 54.31
CA LEU A 5 23.40 31.85 53.35
C LEU A 5 23.82 32.37 51.96
N THR A 6 24.90 31.83 51.41
CA THR A 6 25.28 31.97 50.01
C THR A 6 24.55 30.94 49.16
N THR A 7 23.72 31.39 48.22
CA THR A 7 23.12 30.57 47.16
C THR A 7 24.04 30.60 45.94
N ALA A 8 24.58 29.45 45.55
CA ALA A 8 25.33 29.31 44.30
C ALA A 8 24.37 28.88 43.18
N ALA A 9 24.21 29.72 42.16
CA ALA A 9 23.48 29.38 40.94
C ALA A 9 24.41 28.61 39.98
N ALA A 10 24.09 27.36 39.69
CA ALA A 10 24.77 26.58 38.67
C ALA A 10 24.21 26.95 37.28
N LEU A 11 25.02 27.62 36.45
CA LEU A 11 24.74 27.77 35.01
C LEU A 11 25.01 26.44 34.31
N LEU A 12 23.96 25.77 33.84
CA LEU A 12 24.05 24.69 32.85
C LEU A 12 24.35 25.31 31.48
N LEU A 13 25.60 25.20 31.03
CA LEU A 13 25.99 25.47 29.65
C LEU A 13 25.38 24.40 28.75
N ALA A 14 24.35 24.76 27.96
CA ALA A 14 23.86 23.91 26.88
C ALA A 14 24.94 23.82 25.80
N ALA A 15 25.42 22.60 25.52
CA ALA A 15 26.33 22.37 24.41
C ALA A 15 25.63 22.75 23.08
N PRO A 16 26.33 23.40 22.13
CA PRO A 16 25.73 23.73 20.84
C PRO A 16 25.37 22.44 20.10
N ALA A 17 24.13 22.35 19.64
CA ALA A 17 23.68 21.25 18.79
C ALA A 17 24.54 21.24 17.50
N ILE A 18 25.30 20.17 17.28
CA ILE A 18 26.07 19.98 16.06
C ILE A 18 25.07 19.92 14.89
N ALA A 19 25.23 20.81 13.90
CA ALA A 19 24.38 20.82 12.72
C ALA A 19 24.54 19.49 11.97
N GLN A 20 23.43 18.80 11.71
CA GLN A 20 23.45 17.55 10.93
C GLN A 20 23.67 17.85 9.45
N PRO A 21 24.44 17.03 8.72
CA PRO A 21 24.65 17.24 7.30
C PRO A 21 23.32 17.09 6.54
N VAL A 22 23.15 17.88 5.47
CA VAL A 22 21.91 17.93 4.70
C VAL A 22 22.18 17.49 3.26
N ALA A 23 21.43 16.51 2.79
CA ALA A 23 21.43 16.09 1.39
C ALA A 23 20.43 16.92 0.60
N THR A 24 20.83 17.41 -0.58
CA THR A 24 19.95 18.15 -1.49
C THR A 24 19.74 17.36 -2.78
N PHE A 25 18.49 17.07 -3.11
CA PHE A 25 18.07 16.36 -4.31
C PHE A 25 17.35 17.32 -5.24
N SER A 26 17.93 17.60 -6.41
CA SER A 26 17.36 18.59 -7.35
C SER A 26 16.26 18.02 -8.26
N SER A 27 16.16 16.69 -8.36
CA SER A 27 15.15 16.02 -9.17
C SER A 27 15.04 14.55 -8.77
N PHE A 28 13.86 13.98 -8.92
CA PHE A 28 13.64 12.54 -8.97
C PHE A 28 12.82 12.20 -10.21
N THR A 29 13.24 11.20 -10.98
CA THR A 29 12.51 10.70 -12.16
C THR A 29 12.25 9.22 -12.00
N TYR A 30 11.01 8.81 -12.23
CA TYR A 30 10.63 7.41 -12.38
C TYR A 30 10.09 7.17 -13.78
N SER A 31 10.58 6.12 -14.43
CA SER A 31 10.07 5.64 -15.71
C SER A 31 9.77 4.15 -15.59
N GLY A 32 8.61 3.72 -16.07
CA GLY A 32 8.24 2.31 -16.07
C GLY A 32 7.53 1.89 -17.34
N ARG A 33 7.78 0.66 -17.76
CA ARG A 33 7.18 0.04 -18.96
C ARG A 33 7.32 -1.47 -18.89
N ASP A 34 6.22 -2.17 -18.65
CA ASP A 34 6.14 -3.62 -18.65
C ASP A 34 5.83 -4.17 -20.04
N ALA A 35 6.03 -5.48 -20.24
CA ALA A 35 5.67 -6.14 -21.49
C ALA A 35 4.17 -6.00 -21.82
N SER A 36 3.31 -6.00 -20.81
CA SER A 36 1.87 -5.81 -20.98
C SER A 36 1.48 -4.41 -21.47
N ASP A 37 2.36 -3.40 -21.35
CA ASP A 37 2.08 -2.06 -21.85
C ASP A 37 2.18 -1.97 -23.39
N ALA A 38 2.69 -3.02 -24.05
CA ALA A 38 2.60 -3.17 -25.50
C ALA A 38 1.16 -3.45 -25.97
N LEU A 39 0.28 -3.92 -25.08
CA LEU A 39 -1.14 -4.13 -25.37
C LEU A 39 -1.87 -2.78 -25.41
N THR A 40 -2.51 -2.47 -26.54
CA THR A 40 -3.27 -1.23 -26.74
C THR A 40 -4.73 -1.47 -26.41
N ALA A 41 -5.27 -0.72 -25.45
CA ALA A 41 -6.71 -0.60 -25.27
C ALA A 41 -7.28 0.26 -26.41
N GLY A 42 -8.35 -0.22 -27.05
CA GLY A 42 -9.11 0.57 -28.02
C GLY A 42 -9.82 1.77 -27.39
N PRO A 43 -10.46 2.64 -28.20
CA PRO A 43 -11.11 3.86 -27.70
C PRO A 43 -12.18 3.62 -26.63
N ASN A 44 -12.85 2.47 -26.64
CA ASN A 44 -13.89 2.07 -25.70
C ASN A 44 -13.42 0.97 -24.73
N GLU A 45 -12.13 0.88 -24.50
CA GLU A 45 -11.52 -0.09 -23.60
C GLU A 45 -10.67 0.60 -22.53
N TYR A 46 -10.30 -0.13 -21.50
CA TYR A 46 -9.33 0.26 -20.48
C TYR A 46 -8.30 -0.84 -20.27
N ARG A 47 -7.23 -0.49 -19.55
CA ARG A 47 -6.19 -1.44 -19.14
C ARG A 47 -6.34 -1.82 -17.68
N ASN A 48 -6.13 -3.10 -17.40
CA ASN A 48 -5.88 -3.63 -16.07
C ASN A 48 -4.37 -3.75 -15.82
N PRO A 49 -3.90 -3.58 -14.57
CA PRO A 49 -4.65 -3.05 -13.41
C PRO A 49 -5.01 -1.57 -13.59
N ILE A 50 -6.06 -1.10 -12.90
CA ILE A 50 -6.46 0.32 -12.88
C ILE A 50 -5.57 1.16 -11.94
N LEU A 51 -4.97 0.55 -10.92
CA LEU A 51 -3.91 1.13 -10.08
C LEU A 51 -2.70 0.17 -10.01
N LYS A 52 -1.61 0.50 -10.71
CA LYS A 52 -0.33 -0.23 -10.68
C LYS A 52 0.47 0.05 -9.41
N GLY A 53 1.26 -0.92 -8.95
CA GLY A 53 2.02 -0.91 -7.69
C GLY A 53 1.16 -1.22 -6.46
N PHE A 54 1.78 -1.35 -5.27
CA PHE A 54 1.07 -1.87 -4.11
C PHE A 54 -0.10 -0.97 -3.68
N TYR A 55 -1.29 -1.35 -4.15
CA TYR A 55 -2.58 -0.74 -3.91
C TYR A 55 -3.53 -1.91 -3.64
N PRO A 56 -3.35 -2.60 -2.50
CA PRO A 56 -4.09 -3.81 -2.18
C PRO A 56 -5.43 -3.51 -1.56
N ASP A 57 -6.24 -4.55 -1.41
CA ASP A 57 -7.46 -4.54 -0.61
C ASP A 57 -8.39 -3.35 -1.00
N PRO A 58 -8.74 -3.20 -2.29
CA PRO A 58 -9.45 -2.02 -2.77
C PRO A 58 -10.91 -2.02 -2.31
N SER A 59 -11.30 -0.95 -1.62
CA SER A 59 -12.69 -0.70 -1.27
C SER A 59 -13.23 0.50 -2.03
N VAL A 60 -14.44 0.39 -2.59
CA VAL A 60 -15.05 1.41 -3.45
C VAL A 60 -16.49 1.74 -3.04
N THR A 61 -16.83 3.03 -3.07
CA THR A 61 -18.21 3.51 -2.88
C THR A 61 -18.57 4.54 -3.95
N ARG A 62 -19.87 4.70 -4.22
CA ARG A 62 -20.41 5.69 -5.17
C ARG A 62 -21.29 6.70 -4.44
N VAL A 63 -21.12 7.98 -4.76
CA VAL A 63 -21.98 9.07 -4.33
C VAL A 63 -22.41 9.86 -5.56
N GLY A 64 -23.66 9.67 -6.00
CA GLY A 64 -24.11 10.23 -7.28
C GLY A 64 -23.31 9.67 -8.45
N ASP A 65 -22.62 10.53 -9.19
CA ASP A 65 -21.78 10.16 -10.34
C ASP A 65 -20.29 9.99 -9.98
N ASP A 66 -19.94 10.22 -8.72
CA ASP A 66 -18.56 10.19 -8.23
C ASP A 66 -18.27 8.87 -7.50
N PHE A 67 -17.14 8.27 -7.82
CA PHE A 67 -16.62 7.06 -7.19
C PHE A 67 -15.42 7.39 -6.32
N TYR A 68 -15.35 6.76 -5.15
CA TYR A 68 -14.23 6.91 -4.23
C TYR A 68 -13.66 5.54 -3.88
N LEU A 69 -12.33 5.43 -3.91
CA LEU A 69 -11.62 4.17 -3.66
C LEU A 69 -10.52 4.37 -2.63
N VAL A 70 -10.36 3.40 -1.74
CA VAL A 70 -9.29 3.35 -0.74
C VAL A 70 -8.56 2.01 -0.77
N THR A 71 -7.29 2.00 -0.34
CA THR A 71 -6.44 0.80 -0.33
C THR A 71 -5.64 0.71 0.97
N SER A 72 -5.22 -0.50 1.35
CA SER A 72 -4.36 -0.70 2.52
C SER A 72 -2.96 -0.06 2.34
N THR A 73 -2.32 0.29 3.45
CA THR A 73 -0.98 0.93 3.45
C THR A 73 -0.01 0.36 4.48
N PHE A 74 -0.45 -0.51 5.38
CA PHE A 74 0.40 -1.12 6.40
C PHE A 74 1.14 -0.06 7.23
N GLY A 75 2.47 -0.22 7.39
CA GLY A 75 3.33 0.68 8.16
C GLY A 75 3.80 1.91 7.37
N TRP A 76 3.18 2.24 6.24
CA TRP A 76 3.50 3.43 5.44
C TRP A 76 2.65 4.63 5.86
N TYR A 77 3.25 5.82 5.78
CA TYR A 77 2.62 7.10 6.11
C TYR A 77 2.88 8.15 5.00
N PRO A 78 1.92 9.01 4.61
CA PRO A 78 0.49 8.99 4.98
C PRO A 78 -0.18 7.65 4.63
N GLY A 79 -1.19 7.28 5.43
CA GLY A 79 -1.88 6.00 5.33
C GLY A 79 -3.26 6.10 4.68
N ILE A 80 -3.69 5.02 4.04
CA ILE A 80 -4.98 4.87 3.32
C ILE A 80 -5.18 5.99 2.27
N PRO A 81 -4.59 5.88 1.07
CA PRO A 81 -4.83 6.84 0.00
C PRO A 81 -6.32 6.82 -0.39
N VAL A 82 -6.88 8.01 -0.61
CA VAL A 82 -8.25 8.18 -1.08
C VAL A 82 -8.21 8.64 -2.53
N PHE A 83 -8.82 7.87 -3.42
CA PHE A 83 -8.92 8.14 -4.84
C PHE A 83 -10.32 8.58 -5.22
N HIS A 84 -10.42 9.40 -6.26
CA HIS A 84 -11.66 9.82 -6.91
C HIS A 84 -11.65 9.47 -8.39
N SER A 85 -12.79 9.04 -8.92
CA SER A 85 -13.04 8.79 -10.33
C SER A 85 -14.49 9.10 -10.70
N ARG A 86 -14.75 9.32 -11.99
CA ARG A 86 -16.09 9.35 -12.58
C ARG A 86 -16.35 8.24 -13.59
N ASP A 87 -15.35 7.37 -13.81
CA ASP A 87 -15.44 6.34 -14.83
C ASP A 87 -14.88 4.98 -14.40
N LEU A 88 -14.56 4.81 -13.10
CA LEU A 88 -13.94 3.63 -12.48
C LEU A 88 -12.56 3.23 -13.04
N VAL A 89 -12.07 3.93 -14.06
CA VAL A 89 -10.84 3.59 -14.78
C VAL A 89 -9.72 4.58 -14.44
N HIS A 90 -10.02 5.87 -14.52
CA HIS A 90 -9.05 6.94 -14.27
C HIS A 90 -9.23 7.47 -12.86
N TRP A 91 -8.18 7.34 -12.04
CA TRP A 91 -8.23 7.67 -10.63
C TRP A 91 -7.26 8.79 -10.28
N THR A 92 -7.74 9.75 -9.51
CA THR A 92 -6.92 10.82 -8.93
C THR A 92 -6.84 10.62 -7.42
N GLN A 93 -5.64 10.49 -6.86
CA GLN A 93 -5.48 10.50 -5.41
C GLN A 93 -5.78 11.92 -4.89
N ILE A 94 -6.87 12.07 -4.13
CA ILE A 94 -7.35 13.35 -3.60
C ILE A 94 -6.91 13.61 -2.16
N GLY A 95 -6.42 12.58 -1.46
CA GLY A 95 -5.96 12.69 -0.09
C GLY A 95 -5.49 11.36 0.49
N ASN A 96 -5.33 11.33 1.81
CA ASN A 96 -5.08 10.14 2.61
C ASN A 96 -5.96 10.21 3.85
N ALA A 97 -6.54 9.10 4.30
CA ALA A 97 -7.40 9.11 5.49
C ALA A 97 -6.59 9.22 6.79
N ILE A 98 -5.33 8.75 6.79
CA ILE A 98 -4.38 8.91 7.88
C ILE A 98 -3.29 9.87 7.42
N ASP A 99 -3.51 11.16 7.64
CA ASP A 99 -2.66 12.24 7.14
C ASP A 99 -2.02 13.09 8.23
N ARG A 100 -2.32 12.83 9.51
CA ARG A 100 -1.70 13.50 10.66
C ARG A 100 -0.89 12.49 11.47
N PRO A 101 0.36 12.81 11.90
CA PRO A 101 1.23 11.83 12.55
C PRO A 101 0.66 11.24 13.85
N GLY A 102 -0.18 11.98 14.56
CA GLY A 102 -0.77 11.56 15.84
C GLY A 102 -2.05 10.71 15.74
N MET A 103 -2.56 10.43 14.53
CA MET A 103 -3.78 9.62 14.39
C MET A 103 -3.56 8.17 14.83
N LEU A 104 -2.41 7.59 14.46
CA LEU A 104 -2.02 6.22 14.81
C LEU A 104 -0.52 6.23 15.16
N ASP A 105 -0.08 5.36 16.06
CA ASP A 105 1.35 5.19 16.39
C ASP A 105 1.85 3.83 15.92
N PHE A 106 2.59 3.83 14.79
CA PHE A 106 3.20 2.63 14.23
C PHE A 106 4.47 2.20 14.97
N LYS A 107 4.98 2.97 15.95
CA LYS A 107 6.15 2.64 16.77
C LYS A 107 7.30 2.06 15.93
N GLN A 108 7.64 0.79 16.16
CA GLN A 108 8.65 0.01 15.43
C GLN A 108 8.04 -1.19 14.69
N LEU A 109 6.75 -1.13 14.36
CA LEU A 109 6.06 -2.21 13.65
C LEU A 109 6.75 -2.50 12.31
N GLY A 110 6.86 -3.77 11.93
CA GLY A 110 7.31 -4.15 10.58
C GLY A 110 6.41 -3.53 9.50
N LEU A 111 6.95 -3.24 8.31
CA LEU A 111 6.20 -2.50 7.28
C LEU A 111 4.97 -3.22 6.72
N SER A 112 4.80 -4.52 6.99
CA SER A 112 3.59 -5.29 6.65
C SER A 112 2.60 -5.44 7.82
N ARG A 113 2.82 -4.70 8.92
CA ARG A 113 1.87 -4.51 10.03
C ARG A 113 1.21 -3.14 9.93
N GLY A 114 0.38 -2.74 10.89
CA GLY A 114 -0.29 -1.44 10.84
C GLY A 114 -1.64 -1.51 10.12
N VAL A 115 -1.82 -0.65 9.12
CA VAL A 115 -3.10 -0.41 8.46
C VAL A 115 -3.44 -1.49 7.42
N PHE A 116 -4.31 -2.43 7.77
CA PHE A 116 -4.76 -3.54 6.90
C PHE A 116 -5.87 -3.08 5.92
N ALA A 117 -6.73 -3.99 5.44
CA ALA A 117 -7.80 -3.68 4.48
C ALA A 117 -8.75 -2.59 5.02
N PRO A 118 -8.89 -1.45 4.32
CA PRO A 118 -9.92 -0.46 4.63
C PRO A 118 -11.23 -0.82 3.91
N SER A 119 -12.36 -0.42 4.48
CA SER A 119 -13.62 -0.30 3.76
C SER A 119 -14.12 1.14 3.78
N ILE A 120 -14.68 1.62 2.67
CA ILE A 120 -15.30 2.93 2.56
C ILE A 120 -16.77 2.80 2.14
N GLN A 121 -17.66 3.50 2.84
CA GLN A 121 -19.05 3.66 2.46
C GLN A 121 -19.52 5.09 2.72
N ALA A 122 -20.56 5.52 2.02
CA ALA A 122 -21.13 6.86 2.20
C ALA A 122 -22.64 6.80 2.40
N ARG A 123 -23.14 7.57 3.37
CA ARG A 123 -24.58 7.71 3.64
C ARG A 123 -24.85 9.05 4.30
N ASP A 124 -25.94 9.71 3.90
CA ASP A 124 -26.42 10.97 4.50
C ASP A 124 -25.34 12.07 4.60
N GLY A 125 -24.55 12.20 3.51
CA GLY A 125 -23.49 13.20 3.39
C GLY A 125 -22.26 12.95 4.29
N THR A 126 -22.09 11.73 4.81
CA THR A 126 -20.92 11.32 5.60
C THR A 126 -20.25 10.13 4.94
N PHE A 127 -18.92 10.19 4.84
CA PHE A 127 -18.06 9.05 4.52
C PHE A 127 -17.67 8.35 5.81
N TYR A 128 -17.81 7.02 5.81
CA TYR A 128 -17.43 6.12 6.88
C TYR A 128 -16.33 5.22 6.36
N LEU A 129 -15.20 5.21 7.04
CA LEU A 129 -14.06 4.37 6.70
C LEU A 129 -13.71 3.48 7.89
N LEU A 130 -13.95 2.18 7.74
CA LEU A 130 -13.54 1.18 8.74
C LEU A 130 -12.20 0.58 8.35
N ASN A 131 -11.34 0.33 9.34
CA ASN A 131 -10.06 -0.31 9.11
C ASN A 131 -9.58 -1.03 10.37
N THR A 132 -8.55 -1.85 10.22
CA THR A 132 -7.84 -2.49 11.34
C THR A 132 -6.39 -2.02 11.39
N CYS A 133 -5.99 -1.44 12.53
CA CYS A 133 -4.60 -1.18 12.88
C CYS A 133 -4.03 -2.42 13.60
N VAL A 134 -3.54 -3.39 12.82
CA VAL A 134 -2.93 -4.62 13.34
C VAL A 134 -1.66 -4.28 14.12
N ASP A 135 -1.62 -4.75 15.37
CA ASP A 135 -0.57 -4.48 16.36
C ASP A 135 -0.46 -3.00 16.80
N CYS A 136 -1.47 -2.16 16.50
CA CYS A 136 -1.51 -0.73 16.88
C CYS A 136 -2.89 -0.21 17.30
N GLY A 137 -3.84 -1.10 17.65
CA GLY A 137 -5.08 -0.73 18.34
C GLY A 137 -6.31 -1.55 17.93
N GLY A 138 -6.26 -2.27 16.81
CA GLY A 138 -7.38 -3.09 16.33
C GLY A 138 -8.32 -2.31 15.41
N ASN A 139 -9.61 -2.64 15.45
CA ASN A 139 -10.60 -2.05 14.54
C ASN A 139 -10.98 -0.63 14.94
N PHE A 140 -11.11 0.27 13.96
CA PHE A 140 -11.53 1.64 14.16
C PHE A 140 -12.34 2.18 12.99
N LEU A 141 -13.05 3.27 13.26
CA LEU A 141 -13.77 4.08 12.28
C LEU A 141 -13.11 5.45 12.14
N LEU A 142 -13.02 5.93 10.90
CA LEU A 142 -12.82 7.33 10.56
C LEU A 142 -14.07 7.86 9.86
N THR A 143 -14.35 9.16 10.04
CA THR A 143 -15.44 9.84 9.33
C THR A 143 -14.96 11.12 8.67
N ALA A 144 -15.59 11.48 7.56
CA ALA A 144 -15.37 12.76 6.88
C ALA A 144 -16.62 13.23 6.14
N ARG A 145 -16.79 14.55 5.99
CA ARG A 145 -17.81 15.15 5.10
C ARG A 145 -17.31 15.33 3.67
N ASN A 146 -15.99 15.53 3.54
CA ASN A 146 -15.29 15.59 2.27
C ASN A 146 -14.30 14.42 2.22
N PRO A 147 -14.32 13.55 1.19
CA PRO A 147 -13.43 12.40 1.11
C PRO A 147 -11.95 12.79 0.92
N ALA A 148 -11.66 14.03 0.50
CA ALA A 148 -10.30 14.58 0.50
C ALA A 148 -9.80 14.97 1.92
N GLY A 149 -10.69 14.95 2.92
CA GLY A 149 -10.41 15.32 4.30
C GLY A 149 -10.94 16.71 4.70
N PRO A 150 -10.75 17.10 5.97
CA PRO A 150 -10.08 16.32 7.01
C PRO A 150 -10.91 15.12 7.47
N TRP A 151 -10.24 14.00 7.74
CA TRP A 151 -10.81 12.84 8.40
C TRP A 151 -10.72 12.98 9.92
N SER A 152 -11.71 12.47 10.66
CA SER A 152 -11.70 12.45 12.13
C SER A 152 -10.50 11.70 12.70
N ASP A 153 -10.25 11.84 14.01
CA ASP A 153 -9.37 10.89 14.70
C ASP A 153 -10.04 9.49 14.80
N PRO A 154 -9.27 8.41 15.03
CA PRO A 154 -9.82 7.06 15.13
C PRO A 154 -10.83 6.89 16.26
N ILE A 155 -12.01 6.34 15.92
CA ILE A 155 -13.01 5.89 16.87
C ILE A 155 -12.87 4.36 16.98
N TRP A 156 -12.28 3.88 18.07
CA TRP A 156 -11.99 2.46 18.28
C TRP A 156 -13.25 1.63 18.51
N LEU A 157 -13.27 0.40 17.96
CA LEU A 157 -14.40 -0.52 17.98
C LEU A 157 -14.00 -1.85 18.66
N PRO A 158 -13.80 -1.86 20.00
CA PRO A 158 -13.34 -3.04 20.72
C PRO A 158 -14.36 -4.19 20.73
N ASP A 159 -15.66 -3.91 20.59
CA ASP A 159 -16.71 -4.94 20.63
C ASP A 159 -16.72 -5.84 19.39
N LEU A 160 -15.92 -5.52 18.36
CA LEU A 160 -15.67 -6.44 17.23
C LEU A 160 -14.74 -7.62 17.62
N GLU A 161 -14.26 -7.65 18.87
CA GLU A 161 -13.46 -8.70 19.50
C GLU A 161 -12.23 -9.11 18.67
N GLY A 162 -11.53 -8.09 18.15
CA GLY A 162 -10.36 -8.26 17.29
C GLY A 162 -10.71 -8.62 15.84
N GLY A 163 -9.92 -9.51 15.24
CA GLY A 163 -10.06 -9.82 13.81
C GLY A 163 -9.59 -8.68 12.90
N ILE A 164 -9.98 -8.75 11.61
CA ILE A 164 -9.57 -7.81 10.56
C ILE A 164 -10.74 -7.52 9.60
N ASP A 165 -10.48 -6.67 8.60
CA ASP A 165 -11.35 -6.40 7.44
C ASP A 165 -12.79 -6.00 7.81
N PRO A 166 -13.00 -4.99 8.69
CA PRO A 166 -14.32 -4.49 9.00
C PRO A 166 -14.95 -3.77 7.80
N SER A 167 -16.21 -4.10 7.50
CA SER A 167 -17.02 -3.44 6.47
C SER A 167 -18.35 -2.97 7.00
N MET A 168 -18.80 -1.80 6.52
CA MET A 168 -20.09 -1.22 6.88
C MET A 168 -21.16 -1.58 5.84
N PHE A 169 -22.38 -1.84 6.29
CA PHE A 169 -23.55 -2.02 5.45
C PHE A 169 -24.72 -1.18 5.98
N PHE A 170 -25.33 -0.39 5.10
CA PHE A 170 -26.54 0.39 5.40
C PHE A 170 -27.75 -0.33 4.82
N ASP A 171 -28.68 -0.75 5.68
CA ASP A 171 -29.90 -1.42 5.23
C ASP A 171 -31.00 -0.40 4.90
N ASP A 172 -31.97 -0.84 4.10
CA ASP A 172 -33.11 -0.03 3.67
C ASP A 172 -34.08 0.27 4.83
N ASP A 173 -34.06 -0.55 5.88
CA ASP A 173 -34.86 -0.36 7.10
C ASP A 173 -34.28 0.70 8.05
N GLY A 174 -33.15 1.32 7.68
CA GLY A 174 -32.48 2.37 8.45
C GLY A 174 -31.43 1.86 9.44
N ARG A 175 -31.33 0.55 9.66
CA ARG A 175 -30.27 -0.05 10.49
C ARG A 175 -28.94 -0.03 9.78
N THR A 176 -27.87 -0.09 10.56
CA THR A 176 -26.49 -0.13 10.07
C THR A 176 -25.79 -1.30 10.73
N TRP A 177 -25.00 -2.01 9.95
CA TRP A 177 -24.31 -3.22 10.36
C TRP A 177 -22.82 -3.09 10.08
N VAL A 178 -22.01 -3.66 10.95
CA VAL A 178 -20.58 -3.90 10.71
C VAL A 178 -20.37 -5.40 10.60
N VAL A 179 -19.75 -5.83 9.50
CA VAL A 179 -19.32 -7.20 9.27
C VAL A 179 -17.79 -7.26 9.33
N ASN A 180 -17.22 -8.30 9.93
CA ASN A 180 -15.76 -8.44 10.00
C ASN A 180 -15.30 -9.91 10.04
N ASN A 181 -14.05 -10.14 9.62
CA ASN A 181 -13.32 -11.36 9.98
C ASN A 181 -13.03 -11.33 11.49
N GLY A 182 -13.18 -12.48 12.16
CA GLY A 182 -12.92 -12.62 13.58
C GLY A 182 -12.50 -14.03 14.00
N PRO A 183 -12.25 -14.24 15.30
CA PRO A 183 -12.01 -15.56 15.86
C PRO A 183 -13.24 -16.47 15.71
N THR A 184 -13.02 -17.78 15.74
CA THR A 184 -14.07 -18.80 15.83
C THR A 184 -14.70 -18.81 17.23
N ARG A 185 -15.93 -19.33 17.38
CA ARG A 185 -16.56 -19.48 18.72
C ARG A 185 -15.78 -20.39 19.67
N GLY A 186 -15.15 -21.42 19.11
CA GLY A 186 -14.31 -22.37 19.82
C GLY A 186 -12.85 -22.28 19.39
N GLN A 187 -12.08 -23.32 19.72
CA GLN A 187 -10.70 -23.42 19.26
C GLN A 187 -10.64 -23.60 17.73
N PRO A 188 -9.70 -22.93 17.04
CA PRO A 188 -9.48 -23.14 15.62
C PRO A 188 -9.19 -24.61 15.28
N LEU A 189 -10.00 -25.18 14.36
CA LEU A 189 -9.83 -26.56 13.87
C LEU A 189 -8.59 -26.79 12.98
N TYR A 190 -8.02 -25.73 12.41
CA TYR A 190 -6.82 -25.76 11.57
C TYR A 190 -6.17 -24.36 11.51
N GLN A 191 -4.91 -24.29 11.08
CA GLN A 191 -4.21 -23.00 10.91
C GLN A 191 -4.92 -22.18 9.83
N GLY A 192 -5.31 -20.94 10.16
CA GLY A 192 -6.07 -20.08 9.25
C GLY A 192 -7.58 -20.24 9.36
N HIS A 193 -8.10 -21.09 10.26
CA HIS A 193 -9.53 -21.16 10.54
C HIS A 193 -9.99 -19.85 11.20
N ARG A 194 -10.82 -19.10 10.48
CA ARG A 194 -11.45 -17.85 10.91
C ARG A 194 -12.95 -17.87 10.65
N ALA A 195 -13.65 -16.88 11.18
CA ALA A 195 -15.09 -16.75 11.05
C ALA A 195 -15.49 -15.33 10.60
N ILE A 196 -16.67 -15.22 10.00
CA ILE A 196 -17.30 -13.94 9.64
C ILE A 196 -18.42 -13.64 10.63
N TRP A 197 -18.41 -12.44 11.18
CA TRP A 197 -19.37 -11.96 12.17
C TRP A 197 -20.05 -10.69 11.71
N VAL A 198 -21.28 -10.46 12.17
CA VAL A 198 -22.00 -9.19 11.95
C VAL A 198 -22.57 -8.67 13.27
N GLN A 199 -22.60 -7.35 13.44
CA GLN A 199 -23.13 -6.65 14.60
C GLN A 199 -23.79 -5.33 14.20
N GLU A 200 -24.82 -4.90 14.93
CA GLU A 200 -25.45 -3.61 14.69
C GLU A 200 -24.52 -2.44 15.10
N PHE A 201 -24.67 -1.32 14.41
CA PHE A 201 -23.89 -0.10 14.60
C PHE A 201 -24.79 1.12 14.69
N ASP A 202 -24.68 1.88 15.77
CA ASP A 202 -25.38 3.14 15.97
C ASP A 202 -24.53 4.29 15.42
N ARG A 203 -24.96 4.84 14.28
CA ARG A 203 -24.31 5.97 13.61
C ARG A 203 -24.30 7.26 14.43
N ARG A 204 -25.23 7.43 15.39
CA ARG A 204 -25.30 8.62 16.24
C ARG A 204 -24.23 8.60 17.33
N THR A 205 -24.00 7.42 17.91
CA THR A 205 -22.98 7.25 18.97
C THR A 205 -21.64 6.76 18.44
N SER A 206 -21.57 6.38 17.16
CA SER A 206 -20.41 5.78 16.50
C SER A 206 -19.91 4.51 17.20
N LYS A 207 -20.84 3.67 17.64
CA LYS A 207 -20.55 2.44 18.40
C LYS A 207 -21.34 1.26 17.86
N THR A 208 -20.71 0.10 17.93
CA THR A 208 -21.40 -1.19 17.86
C THR A 208 -22.31 -1.39 19.07
N PHE A 209 -23.40 -2.14 18.91
CA PHE A 209 -24.28 -2.51 20.01
C PHE A 209 -24.97 -3.85 19.76
N GLY A 210 -25.51 -4.44 20.83
CA GLY A 210 -26.17 -5.74 20.77
C GLY A 210 -25.19 -6.92 20.57
N PRO A 211 -25.69 -8.16 20.52
CA PRO A 211 -24.86 -9.34 20.35
C PRO A 211 -24.32 -9.46 18.91
N ARG A 212 -23.14 -10.07 18.77
CA ARG A 212 -22.58 -10.45 17.47
C ARG A 212 -23.24 -11.73 16.95
N THR A 213 -23.54 -11.77 15.65
CA THR A 213 -24.06 -12.97 14.98
C THR A 213 -22.97 -13.59 14.09
N LEU A 214 -22.74 -14.90 14.26
CA LEU A 214 -21.84 -15.68 13.41
C LEU A 214 -22.52 -15.95 12.07
N LEU A 215 -21.91 -15.52 10.97
CA LEU A 215 -22.43 -15.71 9.61
C LEU A 215 -21.80 -16.91 8.90
N VAL A 216 -20.47 -17.07 9.03
CA VAL A 216 -19.69 -18.13 8.39
C VAL A 216 -18.61 -18.61 9.36
N ASP A 217 -18.40 -19.92 9.47
CA ASP A 217 -17.35 -20.54 10.27
C ASP A 217 -16.41 -21.33 9.34
N GLY A 218 -15.17 -20.87 9.19
CA GLY A 218 -14.16 -21.45 8.29
C GLY A 218 -14.15 -20.88 6.88
N GLY A 219 -15.26 -21.03 6.14
CA GLY A 219 -15.41 -20.63 4.74
C GLY A 219 -16.64 -21.29 4.12
N ILE A 220 -16.78 -21.31 2.79
CA ILE A 220 -17.98 -21.88 2.17
C ILE A 220 -18.10 -23.41 2.29
N ASP A 221 -17.00 -24.09 2.56
CA ASP A 221 -16.93 -25.54 2.74
C ASP A 221 -15.82 -25.88 3.74
N ILE A 222 -16.18 -25.92 5.03
CA ILE A 222 -15.22 -26.16 6.12
C ILE A 222 -14.50 -27.52 6.01
N SER A 223 -15.08 -28.50 5.31
CA SER A 223 -14.46 -29.83 5.11
C SER A 223 -13.17 -29.73 4.29
N LYS A 224 -13.07 -28.71 3.43
CA LYS A 224 -11.87 -28.40 2.63
C LYS A 224 -10.83 -27.59 3.39
N LYS A 225 -11.12 -27.20 4.64
CA LYS A 225 -10.26 -26.38 5.50
C LYS A 225 -9.77 -25.09 4.81
N PRO A 226 -10.66 -24.27 4.22
CA PRO A 226 -10.28 -23.03 3.57
C PRO A 226 -9.60 -22.10 4.58
N VAL A 227 -8.45 -21.55 4.21
CA VAL A 227 -7.73 -20.64 5.10
C VAL A 227 -8.17 -19.20 4.87
N TRP A 228 -8.30 -18.45 5.97
CA TRP A 228 -8.48 -17.00 5.98
C TRP A 228 -9.73 -16.53 5.20
N ILE A 229 -10.94 -16.97 5.59
CA ILE A 229 -12.17 -16.32 5.13
C ILE A 229 -12.17 -14.86 5.59
N GLU A 230 -12.05 -13.92 4.68
CA GLU A 230 -11.74 -12.51 4.97
C GLU A 230 -12.40 -11.54 3.98
N GLY A 231 -12.09 -10.24 4.06
CA GLY A 231 -12.68 -9.20 3.20
C GLY A 231 -14.21 -9.26 3.06
N PRO A 232 -15.00 -9.38 4.15
CA PRO A 232 -16.44 -9.54 4.04
C PRO A 232 -17.13 -8.22 3.67
N HIS A 233 -17.99 -8.27 2.65
CA HIS A 233 -18.88 -7.17 2.29
C HIS A 233 -20.31 -7.66 2.13
N ILE A 234 -21.26 -6.94 2.75
CA ILE A 234 -22.70 -7.19 2.57
C ILE A 234 -23.28 -6.15 1.62
N PHE A 235 -24.08 -6.60 0.67
CA PHE A 235 -24.92 -5.74 -0.18
C PHE A 235 -26.27 -6.41 -0.43
N LYS A 236 -27.26 -5.63 -0.87
CA LYS A 236 -28.63 -6.10 -1.06
C LYS A 236 -29.10 -5.93 -2.50
N LYS A 237 -29.75 -6.95 -3.05
CA LYS A 237 -30.37 -6.93 -4.38
C LYS A 237 -31.57 -7.87 -4.42
N ASP A 238 -32.67 -7.44 -5.03
CA ASP A 238 -33.88 -8.25 -5.28
C ASP A 238 -34.38 -9.05 -4.05
N GLY A 239 -34.37 -8.40 -2.87
CA GLY A 239 -34.82 -9.01 -1.62
C GLY A 239 -33.89 -10.10 -1.06
N TRP A 240 -32.62 -10.08 -1.45
CA TRP A 240 -31.56 -10.92 -0.89
C TRP A 240 -30.43 -10.06 -0.33
N TYR A 241 -29.89 -10.46 0.81
CA TYR A 241 -28.60 -10.01 1.32
C TYR A 241 -27.52 -10.93 0.77
N TYR A 242 -26.53 -10.37 0.11
CA TYR A 242 -25.36 -11.09 -0.39
C TYR A 242 -24.19 -10.81 0.52
N LEU A 243 -23.49 -11.86 0.94
CA LEU A 243 -22.22 -11.79 1.67
C LEU A 243 -21.12 -12.25 0.72
N SER A 244 -20.26 -11.32 0.31
CA SER A 244 -19.06 -11.63 -0.47
C SER A 244 -17.85 -11.66 0.45
N CYS A 245 -17.03 -12.70 0.34
CA CYS A 245 -15.80 -12.86 1.12
C CYS A 245 -14.66 -13.34 0.22
N ALA A 246 -13.42 -13.11 0.62
CA ALA A 246 -12.26 -13.80 0.08
C ALA A 246 -11.94 -15.05 0.91
N GLU A 247 -11.40 -16.10 0.30
CA GLU A 247 -10.81 -17.24 1.00
C GLU A 247 -9.65 -17.87 0.20
N GLY A 248 -8.86 -18.72 0.85
CA GLY A 248 -7.67 -19.35 0.28
C GLY A 248 -6.37 -18.58 0.55
N GLY A 249 -6.44 -17.56 1.40
CA GLY A 249 -5.37 -16.58 1.64
C GLY A 249 -5.14 -15.64 0.44
N THR A 250 -4.20 -14.71 0.57
CA THR A 250 -3.93 -13.68 -0.45
C THR A 250 -2.83 -14.06 -1.45
N ALA A 251 -2.53 -15.35 -1.59
CA ALA A 251 -1.49 -15.89 -2.47
C ALA A 251 -2.12 -16.66 -3.64
N GLU A 252 -1.46 -17.69 -4.17
CA GLU A 252 -1.94 -18.40 -5.37
C GLU A 252 -3.31 -19.09 -5.17
N GLY A 253 -3.68 -19.42 -3.93
CA GLY A 253 -4.98 -20.01 -3.58
C GLY A 253 -6.15 -19.02 -3.52
N HIS A 254 -5.90 -17.72 -3.69
CA HIS A 254 -6.88 -16.66 -3.47
C HIS A 254 -8.11 -16.80 -4.38
N SER A 255 -9.28 -16.56 -3.79
CA SER A 255 -10.56 -16.60 -4.48
C SER A 255 -11.58 -15.70 -3.80
N GLN A 256 -12.53 -15.17 -4.57
CA GLN A 256 -13.73 -14.52 -4.06
C GLN A 256 -14.90 -15.48 -4.09
N VAL A 257 -15.59 -15.60 -2.96
CA VAL A 257 -16.79 -16.42 -2.79
C VAL A 257 -18.00 -15.56 -2.47
N ILE A 258 -19.19 -16.11 -2.75
CA ILE A 258 -20.48 -15.45 -2.52
C ILE A 258 -21.45 -16.38 -1.80
N LEU A 259 -22.16 -15.79 -0.84
CA LEU A 259 -23.28 -16.40 -0.15
C LEU A 259 -24.47 -15.43 -0.18
N ARG A 260 -25.70 -15.91 0.07
CA ARG A 260 -26.87 -15.04 0.25
C ARG A 260 -27.81 -15.50 1.35
N SER A 261 -28.65 -14.60 1.84
CA SER A 261 -29.69 -14.88 2.83
C SER A 261 -30.90 -13.97 2.66
N LYS A 262 -32.04 -14.39 3.21
CA LYS A 262 -33.23 -13.54 3.38
C LYS A 262 -33.14 -12.60 4.59
N SER A 263 -32.18 -12.80 5.48
CA SER A 263 -31.90 -11.93 6.61
C SER A 263 -30.43 -11.53 6.63
N VAL A 264 -30.13 -10.28 7.00
CA VAL A 264 -28.75 -9.79 7.18
C VAL A 264 -27.96 -10.65 8.17
N THR A 265 -28.62 -11.24 9.16
CA THR A 265 -28.05 -12.13 10.20
C THR A 265 -28.00 -13.60 9.79
N GLY A 266 -28.35 -13.94 8.54
CA GLY A 266 -28.35 -15.32 8.05
C GLY A 266 -29.59 -16.14 8.44
N PRO A 267 -29.54 -17.47 8.27
CA PRO A 267 -28.39 -18.23 7.76
C PRO A 267 -28.10 -17.91 6.29
N TYR A 268 -26.82 -17.93 5.91
CA TYR A 268 -26.39 -17.70 4.52
C TYR A 268 -26.19 -19.03 3.79
N GLU A 269 -26.70 -19.14 2.56
CA GLU A 269 -26.41 -20.23 1.65
C GLU A 269 -25.27 -19.84 0.70
N ALA A 270 -24.28 -20.72 0.55
CA ALA A 270 -23.19 -20.52 -0.42
C ALA A 270 -23.65 -20.90 -1.84
N TRP A 271 -23.23 -20.12 -2.84
CA TRP A 271 -23.51 -20.49 -4.22
C TRP A 271 -22.71 -21.74 -4.63
N SER A 272 -23.38 -22.69 -5.30
CA SER A 272 -22.72 -23.89 -5.83
C SER A 272 -21.74 -23.60 -6.97
N GLY A 273 -21.87 -22.44 -7.63
CA GLY A 273 -20.95 -21.98 -8.68
C GLY A 273 -19.71 -21.23 -8.17
N ASN A 274 -19.49 -21.18 -6.86
CA ASN A 274 -18.28 -20.57 -6.30
C ASN A 274 -16.99 -21.22 -6.82
N PRO A 275 -15.87 -20.47 -6.93
CA PRO A 275 -15.74 -19.04 -6.63
C PRO A 275 -16.23 -18.12 -7.77
N ILE A 276 -16.63 -16.89 -7.44
CA ILE A 276 -17.08 -15.87 -8.41
C ILE A 276 -15.92 -15.10 -9.08
N LEU A 277 -14.70 -15.26 -8.56
CA LEU A 277 -13.43 -14.75 -9.08
C LEU A 277 -12.28 -15.62 -8.54
N THR A 278 -11.43 -16.17 -9.40
CA THR A 278 -10.14 -16.75 -9.01
C THR A 278 -9.23 -16.89 -10.23
N GLN A 279 -7.93 -17.09 -9.99
CA GLN A 279 -6.94 -17.49 -11.00
C GLN A 279 -6.19 -18.78 -10.59
N ARG A 280 -6.57 -19.41 -9.48
CA ARG A 280 -5.83 -20.51 -8.84
C ARG A 280 -5.77 -21.79 -9.68
N ASP A 281 -6.75 -21.98 -10.56
CA ASP A 281 -6.89 -23.18 -11.40
C ASP A 281 -6.18 -23.05 -12.77
N LEU A 282 -5.55 -21.92 -13.04
CA LEU A 282 -4.86 -21.65 -14.31
C LEU A 282 -3.36 -21.97 -14.23
N SER A 283 -2.79 -22.49 -15.32
CA SER A 283 -1.36 -22.80 -15.43
C SER A 283 -0.48 -21.58 -15.12
N ARG A 284 0.53 -21.77 -14.27
CA ARG A 284 1.48 -20.74 -13.83
C ARG A 284 2.36 -20.23 -14.96
N ASP A 285 2.66 -21.08 -15.93
CA ASP A 285 3.61 -20.79 -17.02
C ASP A 285 2.96 -20.06 -18.20
N ARG A 286 1.68 -19.64 -18.06
CA ARG A 286 1.00 -18.85 -19.08
C ARG A 286 1.70 -17.50 -19.27
N PRO A 287 1.73 -16.95 -20.50
CA PRO A 287 2.38 -15.67 -20.75
C PRO A 287 1.68 -14.53 -19.99
N MET A 288 2.47 -13.66 -19.37
CA MET A 288 2.02 -12.47 -18.62
C MET A 288 0.88 -12.82 -17.63
N PRO A 289 1.13 -13.71 -16.65
CA PRO A 289 0.08 -14.14 -15.74
C PRO A 289 -0.37 -12.98 -14.84
N ILE A 290 -1.68 -12.92 -14.59
CA ILE A 290 -2.26 -12.23 -13.44
C ILE A 290 -2.73 -13.32 -12.48
N THR A 291 -2.30 -13.28 -11.23
CA THR A 291 -2.58 -14.33 -10.22
C THR A 291 -3.13 -13.73 -8.92
N SER A 292 -3.47 -14.59 -7.96
CA SER A 292 -3.87 -14.19 -6.60
C SER A 292 -5.07 -13.23 -6.54
N ALA A 293 -6.05 -13.42 -7.44
CA ALA A 293 -7.22 -12.56 -7.54
C ALA A 293 -8.25 -12.82 -6.44
N GLY A 294 -8.67 -11.77 -5.75
CA GLY A 294 -9.68 -11.82 -4.69
C GLY A 294 -9.82 -10.49 -3.95
N HIS A 295 -10.37 -10.53 -2.74
CA HIS A 295 -10.66 -9.34 -1.92
C HIS A 295 -11.44 -8.27 -2.71
N ALA A 296 -12.55 -8.71 -3.32
CA ALA A 296 -13.34 -7.89 -4.23
C ALA A 296 -14.42 -7.10 -3.49
N GLN A 297 -14.64 -5.86 -3.94
CA GLN A 297 -15.80 -5.06 -3.56
C GLN A 297 -16.59 -4.66 -4.80
N LEU A 298 -17.92 -4.82 -4.71
CA LEU A 298 -18.85 -4.54 -5.80
C LEU A 298 -19.42 -3.12 -5.66
N VAL A 299 -19.64 -2.47 -6.80
CA VAL A 299 -20.27 -1.16 -6.90
C VAL A 299 -21.18 -1.10 -8.13
N THR A 300 -22.22 -0.28 -8.06
CA THR A 300 -23.09 0.01 -9.20
C THR A 300 -22.72 1.32 -9.86
N THR A 301 -22.80 1.37 -11.18
CA THR A 301 -22.83 2.62 -11.95
C THR A 301 -24.21 3.29 -11.85
N PRO A 302 -24.36 4.57 -12.26
CA PRO A 302 -25.66 5.27 -12.22
C PRO A 302 -26.77 4.57 -13.00
N ASP A 303 -26.44 3.85 -14.09
CA ASP A 303 -27.37 3.04 -14.88
C ASP A 303 -27.62 1.62 -14.30
N GLY A 304 -27.12 1.35 -13.10
CA GLY A 304 -27.37 0.11 -12.36
C GLY A 304 -26.53 -1.10 -12.80
N LYS A 305 -25.53 -0.91 -13.69
CA LYS A 305 -24.58 -1.98 -14.04
C LYS A 305 -23.61 -2.22 -12.89
N TRP A 306 -23.27 -3.48 -12.66
CA TRP A 306 -22.40 -3.89 -11.57
C TRP A 306 -20.96 -4.03 -12.05
N TRP A 307 -20.03 -3.57 -11.21
CA TRP A 307 -18.60 -3.67 -11.41
C TRP A 307 -17.94 -4.10 -10.10
N ALA A 308 -16.78 -4.76 -10.21
CA ALA A 308 -16.00 -5.18 -9.05
C ALA A 308 -14.58 -4.64 -9.13
N THR A 309 -14.14 -3.96 -8.07
CA THR A 309 -12.72 -3.72 -7.83
C THR A 309 -12.17 -4.86 -6.99
N PHE A 310 -10.97 -5.32 -7.29
CA PHE A 310 -10.35 -6.44 -6.57
C PHE A 310 -8.83 -6.35 -6.66
N LEU A 311 -8.14 -7.06 -5.78
CA LEU A 311 -6.68 -7.16 -5.85
C LEU A 311 -6.23 -8.35 -6.68
N ALA A 312 -5.08 -8.24 -7.33
CA ALA A 312 -4.33 -9.35 -7.92
C ALA A 312 -2.84 -8.98 -8.03
N VAL A 313 -1.99 -9.89 -8.51
CA VAL A 313 -0.54 -9.66 -8.69
C VAL A 313 -0.08 -10.00 -10.11
N ARG A 314 1.07 -9.46 -10.51
CA ARG A 314 1.69 -9.64 -11.84
C ARG A 314 3.10 -10.26 -11.70
N PRO A 315 3.21 -11.57 -11.46
CA PRO A 315 4.52 -12.20 -11.34
C PRO A 315 5.24 -12.23 -12.69
N TYR A 316 6.56 -12.02 -12.65
CA TYR A 316 7.40 -12.14 -13.84
C TYR A 316 7.89 -13.57 -14.09
N GLU A 317 7.98 -14.38 -13.03
CA GLU A 317 8.32 -15.80 -13.06
C GLU A 317 7.73 -16.45 -11.80
N GLY A 318 7.10 -17.62 -11.93
CA GLY A 318 6.51 -18.31 -10.78
C GLY A 318 5.56 -17.41 -9.96
N ASP A 319 5.91 -17.15 -8.71
CA ASP A 319 5.19 -16.27 -7.77
C ASP A 319 6.03 -15.05 -7.36
N PHE A 320 6.99 -14.66 -8.21
CA PHE A 320 7.91 -13.57 -7.96
C PHE A 320 7.40 -12.26 -8.56
N TYR A 321 7.07 -11.31 -7.69
CA TYR A 321 6.67 -9.95 -8.05
C TYR A 321 7.20 -8.95 -7.00
N THR A 322 7.61 -7.78 -7.48
CA THR A 322 8.14 -6.68 -6.66
C THR A 322 7.18 -5.50 -6.56
N THR A 323 6.13 -5.46 -7.39
CA THR A 323 5.13 -4.38 -7.40
C THR A 323 4.15 -4.45 -6.24
N GLY A 324 4.03 -5.61 -5.59
CA GLY A 324 2.98 -5.91 -4.60
C GLY A 324 1.63 -6.22 -5.24
N ARG A 325 0.58 -6.30 -4.41
CA ARG A 325 -0.82 -6.50 -4.83
C ARG A 325 -1.39 -5.19 -5.40
N GLU A 326 -2.00 -5.25 -6.57
CA GLU A 326 -2.45 -4.11 -7.37
C GLU A 326 -3.98 -4.12 -7.52
N THR A 327 -4.60 -2.99 -7.88
CA THR A 327 -6.06 -2.90 -8.02
C THR A 327 -6.51 -3.10 -9.46
N PHE A 328 -7.46 -4.01 -9.66
CA PHE A 328 -8.06 -4.40 -10.93
C PHE A 328 -9.55 -4.07 -10.94
N LEU A 329 -10.14 -4.06 -12.15
CA LEU A 329 -11.55 -3.83 -12.39
C LEU A 329 -12.09 -4.86 -13.38
N LEU A 330 -13.29 -5.39 -13.14
CA LEU A 330 -14.07 -6.19 -14.09
C LEU A 330 -15.57 -5.89 -13.94
N PRO A 331 -16.37 -6.04 -15.02
CA PRO A 331 -17.82 -6.01 -14.88
C PRO A 331 -18.32 -7.24 -14.10
N VAL A 332 -19.54 -7.15 -13.57
CA VAL A 332 -20.20 -8.27 -12.89
C VAL A 332 -21.45 -8.67 -13.65
N GLU A 333 -21.47 -9.93 -14.08
CA GLU A 333 -22.64 -10.56 -14.68
C GLU A 333 -23.54 -11.18 -13.60
N TRP A 334 -24.85 -11.23 -13.85
CA TRP A 334 -25.80 -11.89 -12.95
C TRP A 334 -26.36 -13.13 -13.64
N LYS A 335 -26.17 -14.30 -13.03
CA LYS A 335 -26.65 -15.61 -13.52
C LYS A 335 -27.54 -16.24 -12.46
N ASP A 336 -28.81 -16.45 -12.77
CA ASP A 336 -29.79 -17.07 -11.87
C ASP A 336 -29.82 -16.44 -10.46
N GLY A 337 -29.69 -15.11 -10.41
CA GLY A 337 -29.67 -14.35 -9.17
C GLY A 337 -28.34 -14.39 -8.40
N TRP A 338 -27.23 -14.76 -9.04
CA TRP A 338 -25.88 -14.75 -8.46
C TRP A 338 -24.91 -13.88 -9.25
N PRO A 339 -24.07 -13.07 -8.60
CA PRO A 339 -23.05 -12.28 -9.28
C PRO A 339 -21.86 -13.16 -9.69
N VAL A 340 -21.32 -12.94 -10.88
CA VAL A 340 -20.12 -13.58 -11.42
C VAL A 340 -19.20 -12.49 -11.94
N ILE A 341 -18.00 -12.36 -11.37
CA ILE A 341 -17.01 -11.37 -11.78
C ILE A 341 -16.18 -11.91 -12.94
N LEU A 342 -15.77 -13.18 -12.84
CA LEU A 342 -14.96 -13.84 -13.85
C LEU A 342 -15.37 -15.31 -13.96
N PRO A 343 -15.72 -15.81 -15.16
CA PRO A 343 -16.03 -17.22 -15.33
C PRO A 343 -14.84 -18.12 -14.93
N ALA A 344 -15.15 -19.32 -14.45
CA ALA A 344 -14.14 -20.32 -14.09
C ALA A 344 -13.17 -20.58 -15.25
N ALA A 345 -11.91 -20.87 -14.93
CA ALA A 345 -10.83 -21.11 -15.89
C ALA A 345 -10.64 -20.03 -16.98
N THR A 346 -11.07 -18.78 -16.70
CA THR A 346 -10.84 -17.64 -17.59
C THR A 346 -9.71 -16.76 -17.05
N PRO A 347 -8.67 -16.45 -17.85
CA PRO A 347 -7.65 -15.49 -17.45
C PRO A 347 -8.24 -14.08 -17.28
N ILE A 348 -7.78 -13.34 -16.28
CA ILE A 348 -8.09 -11.90 -16.20
C ILE A 348 -7.48 -11.22 -17.43
N PRO A 349 -8.28 -10.46 -18.21
CA PRO A 349 -7.77 -9.79 -19.39
C PRO A 349 -6.99 -8.51 -19.01
N TRP A 350 -5.91 -8.25 -19.74
CA TRP A 350 -5.12 -7.03 -19.63
C TRP A 350 -5.86 -5.79 -20.16
N THR A 351 -6.81 -5.99 -21.07
CA THR A 351 -7.67 -4.95 -21.63
C THR A 351 -9.12 -5.41 -21.61
N HIS A 352 -10.04 -4.51 -21.31
CA HIS A 352 -11.47 -4.83 -21.30
C HIS A 352 -12.31 -3.62 -21.74
N ALA A 353 -13.52 -3.85 -22.24
CA ALA A 353 -14.49 -2.79 -22.50
C ALA A 353 -14.73 -1.94 -21.24
N ARG A 354 -14.64 -0.62 -21.38
CA ARG A 354 -14.83 0.33 -20.27
C ARG A 354 -16.30 0.40 -19.82
N PRO A 355 -16.57 0.85 -18.58
CA PRO A 355 -17.91 1.26 -18.20
C PRO A 355 -18.46 2.30 -19.18
N ALA A 356 -19.77 2.23 -19.46
CA ALA A 356 -20.49 3.20 -20.29
C ALA A 356 -20.69 4.54 -19.54
N LEU A 357 -19.57 5.11 -19.09
CA LEU A 357 -19.47 6.35 -18.33
C LEU A 357 -18.62 7.36 -19.10
N PRO A 358 -18.85 8.67 -18.89
CA PRO A 358 -18.06 9.72 -19.49
C PRO A 358 -16.56 9.49 -19.31
N HIS A 359 -15.76 9.82 -20.32
CA HIS A 359 -14.32 9.65 -20.23
C HIS A 359 -13.72 10.55 -19.16
N GLY A 360 -13.19 9.93 -18.11
CA GLY A 360 -12.38 10.60 -17.11
C GLY A 360 -10.98 10.90 -17.65
N LYS A 361 -10.30 11.83 -16.98
CA LYS A 361 -8.86 12.06 -17.10
C LYS A 361 -8.30 12.19 -15.69
N ALA A 362 -7.21 11.48 -15.41
CA ALA A 362 -6.42 11.69 -14.20
C ALA A 362 -5.21 12.58 -14.54
N PRO A 363 -4.81 13.51 -13.66
CA PRO A 363 -3.66 14.38 -13.89
C PRO A 363 -2.34 13.59 -13.88
N LEU A 364 -2.30 12.45 -13.19
CA LEU A 364 -1.18 11.52 -13.17
C LEU A 364 -1.65 10.13 -13.60
N PRO A 365 -0.83 9.40 -14.38
CA PRO A 365 -1.15 8.03 -14.78
C PRO A 365 -1.07 7.09 -13.57
N THR A 366 -2.08 6.24 -13.41
CA THR A 366 -2.11 5.15 -12.42
C THR A 366 -1.86 3.77 -13.03
N SER A 367 -1.83 3.69 -14.36
CA SER A 367 -1.61 2.47 -15.14
C SER A 367 -0.92 2.79 -16.48
N GLY A 368 -0.63 1.75 -17.26
CA GLY A 368 0.16 1.84 -18.49
C GLY A 368 1.63 2.21 -18.24
N ALA A 369 2.38 2.37 -19.32
CA ALA A 369 3.75 2.89 -19.26
C ALA A 369 3.74 4.41 -19.04
N PHE A 370 4.60 4.90 -18.13
CA PHE A 370 4.70 6.33 -17.87
C PHE A 370 6.08 6.75 -17.34
N THR A 371 6.34 8.06 -17.46
CA THR A 371 7.44 8.75 -16.81
C THR A 371 6.89 9.89 -15.97
N ILE A 372 7.30 9.97 -14.71
CA ILE A 372 7.00 11.08 -13.80
C ILE A 372 8.32 11.67 -13.33
N ARG A 373 8.38 12.99 -13.30
CA ARG A 373 9.51 13.74 -12.77
C ARG A 373 9.03 14.75 -11.74
N ASP A 374 9.74 14.80 -10.62
CA ASP A 374 9.55 15.76 -9.55
C ASP A 374 10.83 16.57 -9.37
N ASP A 375 10.75 17.89 -9.52
CA ASP A 375 11.87 18.82 -9.28
C ASP A 375 11.79 19.45 -7.87
N PHE A 376 10.81 19.05 -7.05
CA PHE A 376 10.64 19.44 -5.65
C PHE A 376 10.56 20.96 -5.41
N ARG A 377 10.00 21.69 -6.37
CA ARG A 377 9.83 23.15 -6.29
C ARG A 377 8.53 23.58 -5.60
N SER A 378 7.61 22.63 -5.40
CA SER A 378 6.29 22.83 -4.81
C SER A 378 6.05 21.87 -3.64
N LYS A 379 4.81 21.82 -3.12
CA LYS A 379 4.38 20.76 -2.21
C LYS A 379 4.60 19.39 -2.85
N LEU A 380 5.01 18.41 -2.03
CA LEU A 380 5.18 17.03 -2.46
C LEU A 380 3.85 16.47 -3.02
N PRO A 381 3.88 15.83 -4.20
CA PRO A 381 2.75 15.05 -4.70
C PRO A 381 2.35 13.92 -3.75
N ALA A 382 1.08 13.49 -3.82
CA ALA A 382 0.49 12.52 -2.89
C ALA A 382 1.05 11.09 -2.98
N TYR A 383 1.84 10.78 -4.03
CA TYR A 383 2.49 9.48 -4.19
C TYR A 383 3.75 9.31 -3.32
N TRP A 384 4.23 10.37 -2.67
CA TRP A 384 5.36 10.30 -1.74
C TRP A 384 4.93 9.78 -0.38
N MET A 385 5.68 8.82 0.14
CA MET A 385 5.43 8.13 1.39
C MET A 385 6.70 8.02 2.23
N MET A 386 6.50 7.72 3.50
CA MET A 386 7.49 7.56 4.54
C MET A 386 7.28 6.23 5.26
N LEU A 387 8.37 5.69 5.82
CA LEU A 387 8.35 4.54 6.71
C LEU A 387 7.85 5.01 8.07
N ARG A 388 6.72 4.48 8.53
CA ARG A 388 6.13 4.77 9.84
C ARG A 388 5.83 6.26 10.04
N ASN A 389 5.34 6.64 11.23
CA ASN A 389 5.01 8.04 11.52
C ASN A 389 6.28 8.91 11.65
N PRO A 390 6.32 10.09 11.01
CA PRO A 390 7.34 11.09 11.32
C PRO A 390 7.11 11.66 12.71
N ARG A 391 8.19 11.86 13.47
CA ARG A 391 8.15 12.44 14.82
C ARG A 391 8.75 13.85 14.89
N GLU A 392 9.32 14.30 13.79
CA GLU A 392 9.99 15.60 13.63
C GLU A 392 10.01 15.98 12.15
N ASP A 393 10.27 17.25 11.85
CA ASP A 393 10.44 17.71 10.47
C ASP A 393 11.87 17.50 9.99
N TRP A 394 12.04 16.63 9.00
CA TRP A 394 13.34 16.23 8.46
C TRP A 394 13.52 16.49 6.96
N TYR A 395 12.49 17.00 6.27
CA TYR A 395 12.58 17.38 4.87
C TYR A 395 12.01 18.78 4.60
N ARG A 396 12.45 19.38 3.50
CA ARG A 396 11.89 20.63 2.96
C ARG A 396 12.01 20.66 1.44
N THR A 397 10.97 21.12 0.75
CA THR A 397 11.01 21.40 -0.70
C THR A 397 11.30 22.89 -0.96
N GLY A 398 11.75 23.24 -2.16
CA GLY A 398 12.03 24.64 -2.51
C GLY A 398 12.84 24.81 -3.78
N ALA A 399 13.37 26.02 -4.00
CA ALA A 399 14.09 26.38 -5.23
C ALA A 399 15.34 25.51 -5.50
N ALA A 400 15.98 24.99 -4.46
CA ALA A 400 17.13 24.09 -4.54
C ALA A 400 16.74 22.60 -4.72
N GLY A 401 15.45 22.28 -4.70
CA GLY A 401 14.91 20.93 -4.69
C GLY A 401 14.54 20.45 -3.28
N LEU A 402 14.62 19.13 -3.06
CA LEU A 402 14.31 18.47 -1.79
C LEU A 402 15.56 18.43 -0.90
N MET A 403 15.47 18.99 0.29
CA MET A 403 16.50 18.89 1.32
C MET A 403 16.09 17.82 2.33
N LEU A 404 16.97 16.86 2.62
CA LEU A 404 16.80 15.85 3.68
C LEU A 404 17.88 16.01 4.75
N LYS A 405 17.49 16.14 6.01
CA LYS A 405 18.43 16.09 7.14
C LYS A 405 18.95 14.66 7.27
N ALA A 406 20.27 14.46 7.33
CA ALA A 406 20.84 13.17 7.70
C ALA A 406 20.52 12.90 9.17
N ARG A 407 19.95 11.74 9.46
CA ARG A 407 19.53 11.35 10.83
C ARG A 407 20.07 9.98 11.18
N ALA A 408 20.22 9.73 12.48
CA ALA A 408 20.75 8.46 12.99
C ALA A 408 19.87 7.25 12.61
N ALA A 409 18.55 7.45 12.50
CA ALA A 409 17.64 6.40 12.03
C ALA A 409 17.96 6.01 10.58
N GLY A 410 18.46 4.79 10.40
CA GLY A 410 18.87 4.23 9.12
C GLY A 410 17.79 3.38 8.43
N LEU A 411 18.09 2.96 7.21
CA LEU A 411 17.34 1.89 6.54
C LEU A 411 17.54 0.59 7.33
N GLY A 412 16.44 -0.02 7.79
CA GLY A 412 16.48 -1.27 8.52
C GLY A 412 16.52 -1.17 10.04
N ASP A 413 16.23 0.01 10.59
CA ASP A 413 16.20 0.30 12.02
C ASP A 413 14.85 0.03 12.67
N ASN A 414 13.84 -0.40 11.88
CA ASN A 414 12.45 -0.44 12.32
C ASN A 414 11.96 0.92 12.86
N ALA A 415 12.43 2.02 12.27
CA ALA A 415 12.13 3.39 12.68
C ALA A 415 11.58 4.24 11.51
N ASN A 416 11.53 5.56 11.68
CA ASN A 416 11.27 6.55 10.63
C ASN A 416 12.60 7.19 10.18
N PRO A 417 13.34 6.61 9.21
CA PRO A 417 14.53 7.23 8.62
C PRO A 417 14.16 8.48 7.81
N SER A 418 15.15 9.33 7.47
CA SER A 418 14.98 10.37 6.43
C SER A 418 14.92 9.72 5.05
N PHE A 419 13.82 9.04 4.78
CA PHE A 419 13.57 8.29 3.56
C PHE A 419 12.21 8.68 2.99
N LEU A 420 12.24 9.30 1.82
CA LEU A 420 11.04 9.71 1.09
C LEU A 420 10.93 8.86 -0.18
N ALA A 421 9.86 8.08 -0.29
CA ALA A 421 9.77 7.03 -1.29
C ALA A 421 8.45 7.03 -2.06
N ARG A 422 8.45 6.38 -3.22
CA ARG A 422 7.28 6.11 -4.04
C ARG A 422 7.24 4.63 -4.43
N ARG A 423 6.04 4.11 -4.65
CA ARG A 423 5.80 2.73 -5.09
C ARG A 423 6.56 2.37 -6.36
N GLN A 424 7.14 1.18 -6.42
CA GLN A 424 7.50 0.54 -7.69
C GLN A 424 6.19 0.04 -8.33
N GLN A 425 5.88 0.56 -9.52
CA GLN A 425 4.61 0.27 -10.22
C GLN A 425 4.80 -0.62 -11.46
N HIS A 426 6.05 -0.96 -11.78
CA HIS A 426 6.41 -1.73 -12.95
C HIS A 426 7.49 -2.75 -12.56
N THR A 427 7.40 -3.92 -13.16
CA THR A 427 8.43 -4.96 -13.13
C THR A 427 9.70 -4.45 -13.81
N ASN A 428 9.53 -3.66 -14.87
CA ASN A 428 10.60 -2.99 -15.58
C ASN A 428 10.55 -1.48 -15.31
N ALA A 429 11.49 -0.97 -14.51
CA ALA A 429 11.48 0.40 -14.05
C ALA A 429 12.88 1.01 -13.97
N VAL A 430 12.96 2.33 -14.07
CA VAL A 430 14.16 3.11 -13.83
C VAL A 430 13.83 4.25 -12.88
N ALA A 431 14.58 4.36 -11.80
CA ALA A 431 14.57 5.50 -10.90
C ALA A 431 15.89 6.27 -11.01
N GLU A 432 15.81 7.58 -11.17
CA GLU A 432 16.95 8.49 -11.24
C GLU A 432 16.81 9.63 -10.25
N THR A 433 17.92 10.09 -9.69
CA THR A 433 17.96 11.32 -8.89
C THR A 433 19.27 12.06 -9.11
N THR A 434 19.30 13.35 -8.76
CA THR A 434 20.52 14.15 -8.71
C THR A 434 20.74 14.65 -7.30
N VAL A 435 21.76 14.14 -6.61
CA VAL A 435 22.05 14.41 -5.20
C VAL A 435 23.33 15.25 -5.04
N LYS A 436 23.30 16.22 -4.13
CA LYS A 436 24.48 16.90 -3.59
C LYS A 436 24.50 16.63 -2.09
N PHE A 437 25.60 16.07 -1.60
CA PHE A 437 25.79 15.76 -0.18
C PHE A 437 27.26 15.90 0.17
N ALA A 438 27.54 16.52 1.31
CA ALA A 438 28.88 16.65 1.87
C ALA A 438 28.85 15.96 3.23
N PRO A 439 29.23 14.67 3.32
CA PRO A 439 29.27 13.97 4.60
C PRO A 439 30.34 14.59 5.50
N GLU A 440 30.11 14.61 6.81
CA GLU A 440 30.99 15.25 7.80
C GLU A 440 31.71 14.22 8.67
N LYS A 441 31.05 13.09 8.99
CA LYS A 441 31.59 11.97 9.76
C LYS A 441 31.47 10.64 9.04
N ASP A 442 32.30 9.68 9.44
CA ASP A 442 32.24 8.32 8.91
C ASP A 442 30.84 7.71 9.14
N GLY A 443 30.32 7.04 8.12
CA GLY A 443 28.96 6.47 8.12
C GLY A 443 27.88 7.41 7.57
N ASP A 444 28.11 8.74 7.52
CA ASP A 444 27.20 9.66 6.85
C ASP A 444 27.00 9.23 5.40
N ARG A 445 25.74 9.17 4.96
CA ARG A 445 25.41 8.74 3.61
C ARG A 445 24.14 9.37 3.07
N ALA A 446 24.09 9.59 1.75
CA ALA A 446 22.88 10.01 1.07
C ALA A 446 22.83 9.53 -0.38
N GLY A 447 21.64 9.21 -0.87
CA GLY A 447 21.48 8.65 -2.20
C GLY A 447 20.08 8.11 -2.51
N LEU A 448 20.05 7.11 -3.39
CA LEU A 448 18.85 6.46 -3.90
C LEU A 448 18.80 5.03 -3.38
N ALA A 449 17.64 4.58 -2.94
CA ALA A 449 17.41 3.20 -2.51
C ALA A 449 16.22 2.57 -3.22
N VAL A 450 16.27 1.25 -3.38
CA VAL A 450 15.11 0.41 -3.64
C VAL A 450 14.90 -0.49 -2.42
N LEU A 451 13.70 -0.50 -1.86
CA LEU A 451 13.41 -1.10 -0.56
C LEU A 451 12.08 -1.85 -0.59
N GLN A 452 12.03 -3.05 -0.04
CA GLN A 452 10.78 -3.78 0.22
C GLN A 452 10.39 -3.66 1.70
N ASN A 453 11.31 -3.96 2.61
CA ASN A 453 11.15 -3.77 4.04
C ASN A 453 12.50 -3.47 4.72
N ASP A 454 12.50 -3.37 6.05
CA ASP A 454 13.69 -3.09 6.86
C ASP A 454 14.85 -4.08 6.66
N ASP A 455 14.56 -5.31 6.25
CA ASP A 455 15.54 -6.37 6.02
C ASP A 455 15.96 -6.54 4.56
N TYR A 456 15.23 -5.96 3.61
CA TYR A 456 15.43 -6.18 2.17
C TYR A 456 15.47 -4.85 1.40
N TRP A 457 16.69 -4.42 1.05
CA TRP A 457 16.92 -3.18 0.31
C TRP A 457 18.29 -3.13 -0.37
N PHE A 458 18.39 -2.28 -1.39
CA PHE A 458 19.65 -1.81 -1.97
C PHE A 458 19.76 -0.29 -1.83
N PHE A 459 20.97 0.20 -1.60
CA PHE A 459 21.29 1.61 -1.54
C PHE A 459 22.46 1.92 -2.45
N VAL A 460 22.35 2.97 -3.26
CA VAL A 460 23.45 3.57 -4.01
C VAL A 460 23.58 5.04 -3.66
N GLY A 461 24.77 5.50 -3.30
CA GLY A 461 24.96 6.90 -2.88
C GLY A 461 26.34 7.23 -2.35
N VAL A 462 26.51 8.50 -1.99
CA VAL A 462 27.73 8.99 -1.36
C VAL A 462 27.74 8.54 0.10
N LYS A 463 28.88 8.05 0.59
CA LYS A 463 29.11 7.62 1.97
C LYS A 463 30.52 8.03 2.40
N ARG A 464 30.72 8.45 3.65
CA ARG A 464 32.06 8.66 4.22
C ARG A 464 32.56 7.39 4.91
N VAL A 465 33.78 6.96 4.58
CA VAL A 465 34.45 5.80 5.20
C VAL A 465 35.92 6.11 5.41
N GLY A 466 36.42 6.00 6.64
CA GLY A 466 37.83 6.23 6.96
C GLY A 466 38.29 7.64 6.60
N GLY A 467 37.44 8.65 6.80
CA GLY A 467 37.71 10.03 6.44
C GLY A 467 37.67 10.35 4.93
N LYS A 468 37.21 9.42 4.08
CA LYS A 468 37.13 9.60 2.63
C LYS A 468 35.71 9.43 2.10
N ASP A 469 35.33 10.28 1.16
CA ASP A 469 34.05 10.19 0.48
C ASP A 469 34.12 9.14 -0.64
N VAL A 470 33.20 8.17 -0.59
CA VAL A 470 33.07 7.11 -1.58
C VAL A 470 31.65 7.07 -2.14
N LEU A 471 31.53 6.64 -3.40
CA LEU A 471 30.26 6.19 -3.94
C LEU A 471 30.16 4.69 -3.67
N THR A 472 29.09 4.27 -2.99
CA THR A 472 28.89 2.88 -2.56
C THR A 472 27.63 2.27 -3.13
N LEU A 473 27.63 0.95 -3.28
CA LEU A 473 26.46 0.11 -3.44
C LEU A 473 26.39 -0.83 -2.23
N ASP A 474 25.38 -0.63 -1.37
CA ASP A 474 25.11 -1.44 -0.19
C ASP A 474 23.84 -2.30 -0.41
N GLN A 475 23.81 -3.52 0.14
CA GLN A 475 22.67 -4.43 0.09
C GLN A 475 22.37 -5.00 1.49
N ARG A 476 21.09 -5.10 1.83
CA ARG A 476 20.62 -5.98 2.92
C ARG A 476 19.63 -6.98 2.32
N GLU A 477 19.89 -8.26 2.55
CA GLU A 477 19.14 -9.38 1.94
C GLU A 477 18.68 -10.35 3.04
N GLY A 478 17.91 -9.82 3.98
CA GLY A 478 17.29 -10.58 5.06
C GLY A 478 17.78 -10.22 6.46
N PRO A 479 17.10 -10.76 7.49
CA PRO A 479 17.31 -10.37 8.89
C PRO A 479 18.68 -10.78 9.45
N ASN A 480 19.36 -11.73 8.81
CA ASN A 480 20.70 -12.18 9.20
C ASN A 480 21.81 -11.34 8.53
N SER A 481 21.47 -10.44 7.61
CA SER A 481 22.43 -9.50 7.02
C SER A 481 22.82 -8.43 8.04
N PRO A 482 24.04 -7.84 7.95
CA PRO A 482 24.42 -6.71 8.78
C PRO A 482 23.38 -5.59 8.71
N LYS A 483 23.08 -4.96 9.84
CA LYS A 483 22.04 -3.92 9.95
C LYS A 483 22.22 -2.77 8.95
N LEU A 484 23.47 -2.33 8.76
CA LEU A 484 23.85 -1.27 7.81
C LEU A 484 24.01 -1.75 6.36
N GLY A 485 23.75 -3.03 6.08
CA GLY A 485 23.99 -3.69 4.80
C GLY A 485 25.44 -4.13 4.60
N LYS A 486 25.64 -5.00 3.60
CA LYS A 486 26.94 -5.38 3.04
C LYS A 486 27.26 -4.48 1.85
N THR A 487 28.48 -3.93 1.80
CA THR A 487 28.96 -3.22 0.61
C THR A 487 29.31 -4.21 -0.50
N LEU A 488 28.69 -4.04 -1.67
CA LEU A 488 28.94 -4.83 -2.87
C LEU A 488 29.96 -4.19 -3.80
N ALA A 489 29.93 -2.85 -3.89
CA ALA A 489 30.85 -2.08 -4.72
C ALA A 489 31.16 -0.73 -4.09
N THR A 490 32.36 -0.22 -4.35
CA THR A 490 32.80 1.11 -3.91
C THR A 490 33.78 1.71 -4.90
N VAL A 491 33.67 3.01 -5.15
CA VAL A 491 34.62 3.81 -5.94
C VAL A 491 34.81 5.18 -5.26
N PRO A 492 35.91 5.92 -5.52
CA PRO A 492 36.04 7.29 -5.05
C PRO A 492 34.84 8.15 -5.48
N ALA A 493 34.27 8.93 -4.57
CA ALA A 493 33.15 9.80 -4.90
C ALA A 493 33.61 10.91 -5.87
N PRO A 494 32.93 11.10 -7.01
CA PRO A 494 33.18 12.27 -7.85
C PRO A 494 32.89 13.57 -7.10
N ALA A 495 33.64 14.62 -7.39
CA ALA A 495 33.39 15.94 -6.82
C ALA A 495 32.07 16.54 -7.35
N GLY A 496 31.32 17.22 -6.47
CA GLY A 496 30.11 17.94 -6.82
C GLY A 496 28.83 17.07 -6.81
N PRO A 497 27.71 17.59 -7.36
CA PRO A 497 26.47 16.84 -7.42
C PRO A 497 26.62 15.59 -8.31
N LEU A 498 25.85 14.55 -8.02
CA LEU A 498 25.92 13.26 -8.68
C LEU A 498 24.53 12.81 -9.14
N ARG A 499 24.42 12.33 -10.39
CA ARG A 499 23.23 11.59 -10.84
C ARG A 499 23.38 10.13 -10.47
N LEU A 500 22.34 9.56 -9.87
CA LEU A 500 22.24 8.16 -9.47
C LEU A 500 21.10 7.50 -10.23
N ARG A 501 21.27 6.24 -10.61
CA ARG A 501 20.25 5.44 -11.29
C ARG A 501 20.17 4.03 -10.73
N ILE A 502 18.95 3.57 -10.48
CA ILE A 502 18.62 2.16 -10.29
C ILE A 502 17.70 1.75 -11.45
N ALA A 503 18.11 0.75 -12.22
CA ALA A 503 17.27 0.13 -13.25
C ALA A 503 16.93 -1.29 -12.81
N VAL A 504 15.64 -1.66 -12.90
CA VAL A 504 15.11 -2.96 -12.53
C VAL A 504 14.46 -3.60 -13.74
N GLN A 505 14.76 -4.87 -14.00
CA GLN A 505 14.13 -5.71 -15.01
C GLN A 505 13.85 -7.09 -14.40
N GLY A 506 12.64 -7.28 -13.85
CA GLY A 506 12.32 -8.48 -13.09
C GLY A 506 13.24 -8.63 -11.87
N ARG A 507 14.10 -9.65 -11.88
CA ARG A 507 15.10 -9.93 -10.84
C ARG A 507 16.43 -9.20 -11.01
N SER A 508 16.64 -8.52 -12.14
CA SER A 508 17.91 -7.84 -12.44
C SER A 508 17.89 -6.40 -11.92
N TYR A 509 18.85 -6.04 -11.07
CA TYR A 509 19.04 -4.70 -10.53
C TYR A 509 20.39 -4.14 -10.98
N ALA A 510 20.38 -3.07 -11.79
CA ALA A 510 21.57 -2.40 -12.27
C ALA A 510 21.71 -0.99 -11.67
N PHE A 511 22.88 -0.71 -11.12
CA PHE A 511 23.22 0.53 -10.42
C PHE A 511 24.22 1.33 -11.25
N SER A 512 23.95 2.62 -11.44
CA SER A 512 24.79 3.48 -12.27
C SER A 512 24.85 4.90 -11.73
N TYR A 513 25.90 5.62 -12.10
CA TYR A 513 26.13 7.00 -11.69
C TYR A 513 26.71 7.83 -12.82
N ALA A 514 26.51 9.15 -12.77
CA ALA A 514 27.08 10.09 -13.75
C ALA A 514 27.25 11.48 -13.14
N ALA A 515 28.13 12.28 -13.75
CA ALA A 515 28.12 13.72 -13.53
C ALA A 515 26.77 14.32 -14.04
N PRO A 516 26.27 15.41 -13.43
CA PRO A 516 25.09 16.11 -13.92
C PRO A 516 25.29 16.66 -15.34
N GLY A 517 24.26 16.58 -16.17
CA GLY A 517 24.29 17.07 -17.55
C GLY A 517 23.09 16.59 -18.36
N ALA A 518 22.84 17.24 -19.51
CA ALA A 518 21.71 16.91 -20.39
C ALA A 518 21.84 15.51 -21.04
N LYS A 519 23.07 15.06 -21.28
CA LYS A 519 23.40 13.71 -21.76
C LYS A 519 24.42 13.09 -20.80
N PRO A 520 23.97 12.54 -19.66
CA PRO A 520 24.89 11.97 -18.67
C PRO A 520 25.64 10.78 -19.26
N ALA A 521 26.97 10.79 -19.13
CA ALA A 521 27.80 9.62 -19.41
C ALA A 521 27.70 8.65 -18.23
N TRP A 522 26.71 7.75 -18.28
CA TRP A 522 26.47 6.76 -17.22
C TRP A 522 27.63 5.77 -17.10
N LYS A 523 28.14 5.66 -15.87
CA LYS A 523 29.10 4.64 -15.45
C LYS A 523 28.39 3.55 -14.66
N HIS A 524 28.70 2.30 -14.98
CA HIS A 524 28.18 1.15 -14.25
C HIS A 524 28.91 1.03 -12.90
N LEU A 525 28.15 0.81 -11.82
CA LEU A 525 28.72 0.56 -10.49
C LEU A 525 28.59 -0.92 -10.09
N GLY A 526 27.47 -1.55 -10.44
CA GLY A 526 27.23 -2.96 -10.16
C GLY A 526 25.88 -3.44 -10.68
N GLN A 527 25.73 -4.76 -10.76
CA GLN A 527 24.51 -5.45 -11.11
C GLN A 527 24.31 -6.64 -10.18
N VAL A 528 23.06 -6.89 -9.78
CA VAL A 528 22.68 -8.02 -8.94
C VAL A 528 21.45 -8.71 -9.54
N GLU A 529 21.51 -10.03 -9.67
CA GLU A 529 20.36 -10.87 -10.03
C GLU A 529 19.82 -11.49 -8.75
N THR A 530 18.61 -11.09 -8.33
CA THR A 530 18.00 -11.58 -7.09
C THR A 530 16.48 -11.42 -7.07
N ASP A 531 15.81 -12.36 -6.43
CA ASP A 531 14.37 -12.29 -6.14
C ASP A 531 14.11 -11.74 -4.72
N SER A 532 15.13 -11.22 -4.02
CA SER A 532 15.01 -10.89 -2.59
C SER A 532 14.07 -9.76 -2.25
N LEU A 533 13.78 -8.85 -3.18
CA LEU A 533 12.78 -7.79 -2.97
C LEU A 533 11.36 -8.21 -3.36
N THR A 534 11.15 -9.49 -3.73
CA THR A 534 9.81 -10.00 -4.03
C THR A 534 9.05 -10.29 -2.73
N THR A 535 7.72 -10.17 -2.75
CA THR A 535 6.89 -10.56 -1.60
C THR A 535 7.09 -12.03 -1.22
N LYS A 536 7.41 -12.91 -2.19
CA LYS A 536 7.68 -14.33 -1.93
C LYS A 536 8.88 -14.56 -1.02
N VAL A 537 9.96 -13.77 -1.19
CA VAL A 537 11.20 -13.92 -0.42
C VAL A 537 11.20 -13.01 0.81
N ALA A 538 10.88 -11.73 0.62
CA ALA A 538 10.89 -10.75 1.69
C ALA A 538 9.73 -10.93 2.69
N GLY A 539 8.67 -11.60 2.27
CA GLY A 539 7.44 -11.81 3.04
C GLY A 539 6.56 -10.56 3.13
N GLY A 540 5.49 -10.72 3.90
CA GLY A 540 4.55 -9.65 4.20
C GLY A 540 3.56 -9.34 3.06
N PHE A 541 3.11 -8.09 3.00
CA PHE A 541 1.97 -7.67 2.16
C PHE A 541 2.24 -6.41 1.32
N VAL A 542 3.47 -5.89 1.37
CA VAL A 542 3.89 -4.68 0.65
C VAL A 542 4.66 -5.03 -0.63
N GLY A 543 4.69 -4.08 -1.56
CA GLY A 543 5.60 -4.08 -2.70
C GLY A 543 6.84 -3.22 -2.43
N SER A 544 7.79 -3.27 -3.35
CA SER A 544 8.99 -2.45 -3.33
C SER A 544 8.70 -0.97 -3.62
N VAL A 545 9.59 -0.11 -3.15
CA VAL A 545 9.60 1.33 -3.40
C VAL A 545 10.95 1.78 -3.92
N PHE A 546 10.98 2.91 -4.62
CA PHE A 546 12.20 3.70 -4.83
C PHE A 546 12.13 4.95 -3.97
N GLY A 547 13.23 5.34 -3.34
CA GLY A 547 13.23 6.53 -2.49
C GLY A 547 14.58 7.19 -2.29
N LEU A 548 14.51 8.43 -1.84
CA LEU A 548 15.63 9.30 -1.53
C LEU A 548 15.95 9.18 -0.05
N PHE A 549 17.22 8.92 0.28
CA PHE A 549 17.65 8.65 1.66
C PHE A 549 18.79 9.57 2.09
N ALA A 550 18.79 9.98 3.35
CA ALA A 550 19.93 10.58 4.04
C ALA A 550 20.06 10.02 5.47
N GLY A 551 21.22 9.45 5.80
CA GLY A 551 21.53 8.90 7.11
C GLY A 551 22.79 9.53 7.69
N ALA A 552 22.78 9.78 8.99
CA ALA A 552 23.98 10.16 9.73
C ALA A 552 24.74 8.89 10.12
N GLY A 553 26.06 8.94 10.13
CA GLY A 553 26.89 7.91 10.74
C GLY A 553 26.59 7.74 12.23
N GLU A 554 27.17 6.74 12.86
CA GLU A 554 27.16 6.64 14.33
C GLU A 554 28.11 7.69 14.93
#